data_AF-A0A523GVX9-F1
#
_entry.id   AF-A0A523GVX9-F1
#
_cell.length_a   1.000
_cell.length_b   1.000
_cell.length_c   1.000
_cell.angle_alpha   90.00
_cell.angle_beta   90.00
_cell.angle_gamma   90.00
#
_symmetry.space_group_name_H-M   'P 1'
#
loop_
_entity.id
_entity.type
_entity.pdbx_description
1 polymer ?
#
loop_
_entity_poly.entity_id
_entity_poly.type
_entity_poly.pdbx_seq_one_letter_code
_entity_poly.pdbx_strand_id
1 'polypeptide(L)'
;MSRIQKAIKASKASHDEKSSRPRGMADSFRNAVKSNPIIKMLLPADIDTAAMAHSRILPGIDDKHVTTAYKILRTRIQRRMRANNWNSLLVTGPGPNEGKTITAANLAISIAKDVNQSAILVDLDLQRPSLAEYFGLTIGAGLGEFLRGEAEIEDIVYAPAGLERLAMIPNQQPIENSSDLIASPRMHELIAWTREQDNTTLTIFDMPPMLISDDVLAFVEYVDSVLVVVAQGLTDRRALEKTVELLGDNEILGIVLNRSSHIVGHTDYSYY
;
A
#
# COMPACT_ATOMS: atom_id res chain seq x y z
N MET A 1 11.50 55.89 12.51
CA MET A 1 11.46 54.41 12.51
C MET A 1 10.40 53.94 11.52
N SER A 2 10.85 53.35 10.41
CA SER A 2 10.06 53.09 9.19
C SER A 2 9.01 51.97 9.35
N ARG A 3 7.87 52.09 8.65
CA ARG A 3 6.76 51.11 8.57
C ARG A 3 7.21 49.68 8.24
N ILE A 4 8.39 49.52 7.63
CA ILE A 4 8.99 48.23 7.27
C ILE A 4 9.45 47.43 8.51
N GLN A 5 9.92 48.10 9.58
CA GLN A 5 10.31 47.40 10.82
C GLN A 5 9.10 46.85 11.61
N LYS A 6 7.90 47.40 11.39
CA LYS A 6 6.66 46.93 12.03
C LYS A 6 6.09 45.69 11.32
N ALA A 7 6.37 45.50 10.04
CA ALA A 7 6.01 44.31 9.27
C ALA A 7 6.90 43.10 9.62
N ILE A 8 8.19 43.31 9.87
CA ILE A 8 9.14 42.22 10.21
C ILE A 8 8.89 41.67 11.62
N LYS A 9 8.41 42.48 12.57
CA LYS A 9 8.02 41.99 13.92
C LYS A 9 6.67 41.26 13.94
N ALA A 10 5.78 41.52 13.00
CA ALA A 10 4.51 40.79 12.89
C ALA A 10 4.68 39.40 12.25
N SER A 11 5.72 39.18 11.44
CA SER A 11 6.02 37.88 10.83
C SER A 11 6.80 36.92 11.74
N LYS A 12 7.39 37.41 12.84
CA LYS A 12 8.12 36.58 13.81
C LYS A 12 7.30 36.16 15.03
N ALA A 13 6.12 36.77 15.24
CA ALA A 13 5.24 36.44 16.36
C ALA A 13 4.16 35.39 16.01
N SER A 14 4.04 35.01 14.74
CA SER A 14 3.07 34.02 14.25
C SER A 14 3.68 32.65 13.94
N HIS A 15 4.94 32.42 14.31
CA HIS A 15 5.65 31.14 14.08
C HIS A 15 5.85 30.28 15.34
N ASP A 16 5.44 30.74 16.52
CA ASP A 16 5.69 30.04 17.79
C ASP A 16 4.44 29.41 18.46
N GLU A 17 3.27 29.39 17.80
CA GLU A 17 2.03 28.92 18.45
C GLU A 17 1.27 27.77 17.77
N LYS A 18 1.91 27.00 16.88
CA LYS A 18 1.33 25.73 16.39
C LYS A 18 2.34 24.57 16.39
N SER A 19 2.43 23.88 17.53
CA SER A 19 2.15 22.45 17.63
C SER A 19 2.72 21.92 18.94
N SER A 20 1.88 21.90 19.98
CA SER A 20 2.11 21.03 21.14
C SER A 20 1.86 19.58 20.71
N ARG A 21 2.80 19.02 19.93
CA ARG A 21 2.81 17.58 19.62
C ARG A 21 3.01 16.81 20.93
N PRO A 22 2.25 15.73 21.19
CA PRO A 22 2.47 14.91 22.36
C PRO A 22 3.88 14.31 22.30
N ARG A 23 4.70 14.58 23.34
CA ARG A 23 6.12 14.17 23.44
C ARG A 23 6.37 12.68 23.20
N GLY A 24 5.36 11.82 23.35
CA GLY A 24 5.48 10.37 23.11
C GLY A 24 5.64 9.96 21.63
N MET A 25 5.18 10.78 20.67
CA MET A 25 5.13 10.41 19.25
C MET A 25 6.49 10.54 18.54
N ALA A 26 7.32 11.49 18.99
CA ALA A 26 8.69 11.66 18.47
C ALA A 26 9.63 10.55 18.98
N ASP A 27 9.38 10.03 20.19
CA ASP A 27 10.23 9.03 20.82
C ASP A 27 9.92 7.60 20.33
N SER A 28 8.66 7.28 20.03
CA SER A 28 8.30 6.01 19.36
C SER A 28 8.84 5.95 17.93
N PHE A 29 8.70 7.04 17.17
CA PHE A 29 9.28 7.18 15.83
C PHE A 29 10.81 7.03 15.85
N ARG A 30 11.52 7.74 16.74
CA ARG A 30 12.97 7.63 16.89
C ARG A 30 13.47 6.24 17.24
N ASN A 31 12.70 5.45 17.98
CA ASN A 31 13.04 4.07 18.31
C ASN A 31 12.77 3.10 17.15
N ALA A 32 11.71 3.32 16.37
CA ALA A 32 11.46 2.58 15.13
C ALA A 32 12.54 2.85 14.07
N VAL A 33 12.99 4.11 13.93
CA VAL A 33 14.10 4.53 13.05
C VAL A 33 15.40 3.74 13.29
N LYS A 34 15.63 3.20 14.49
CA LYS A 34 16.85 2.46 14.84
C LYS A 34 16.85 0.99 14.39
N SER A 35 15.70 0.41 14.05
CA SER A 35 15.56 -1.03 13.81
C SER A 35 15.11 -1.41 12.39
N ASN A 36 14.91 -0.44 11.50
CA ASN A 36 14.41 -0.68 10.14
C ASN A 36 15.04 0.29 9.13
N PRO A 37 15.67 -0.20 8.04
CA PRO A 37 16.31 0.66 7.04
C PRO A 37 15.35 1.61 6.33
N ILE A 38 14.07 1.24 6.18
CA ILE A 38 13.06 2.04 5.47
C ILE A 38 12.68 3.31 6.25
N ILE A 39 12.71 3.27 7.59
CA ILE A 39 12.12 4.31 8.45
C ILE A 39 12.91 5.63 8.44
N LYS A 40 14.17 5.64 7.96
CA LYS A 40 14.99 6.86 7.94
C LYS A 40 14.47 7.95 6.98
N MET A 41 13.67 7.57 5.98
CA MET A 41 13.21 8.47 4.91
C MET A 41 11.70 8.76 4.97
N LEU A 42 10.97 8.20 5.94
CA LEU A 42 9.51 8.25 5.91
C LEU A 42 8.94 9.57 6.43
N LEU A 43 8.05 10.16 5.63
CA LEU A 43 7.20 11.26 6.05
C LEU A 43 6.12 10.74 7.01
N PRO A 44 6.04 11.21 8.26
CA PRO A 44 4.96 10.79 9.16
C PRO A 44 3.61 11.26 8.61
N ALA A 45 2.63 10.36 8.54
CA ALA A 45 1.28 10.65 8.10
C ALA A 45 0.26 10.23 9.16
N ASP A 46 -0.60 11.16 9.56
CA ASP A 46 -1.74 10.85 10.43
C ASP A 46 -2.75 9.99 9.64
N ILE A 47 -3.37 9.03 10.34
CA ILE A 47 -4.42 8.16 9.77
C ILE A 47 -5.79 8.56 10.31
N ASP A 48 -6.82 8.42 9.48
CA ASP A 48 -8.21 8.53 9.93
C ASP A 48 -8.81 7.13 10.13
N THR A 49 -8.94 6.74 11.39
CA THR A 49 -9.56 5.45 11.76
C THR A 49 -11.00 5.30 11.27
N ALA A 50 -11.76 6.39 11.10
CA ALA A 50 -13.11 6.34 10.58
C ALA A 50 -13.12 6.07 9.06
N ALA A 51 -12.22 6.72 8.31
CA ALA A 51 -12.02 6.42 6.89
C ALA A 51 -11.59 4.96 6.69
N MET A 52 -10.63 4.49 7.50
CA MET A 52 -10.19 3.09 7.47
C MET A 52 -11.33 2.11 7.77
N ALA A 53 -12.17 2.40 8.78
CA ALA A 53 -13.33 1.58 9.08
C ALA A 53 -14.34 1.53 7.92
N HIS A 54 -14.63 2.69 7.31
CA HIS A 54 -15.53 2.80 6.16
C HIS A 54 -15.04 1.98 4.96
N SER A 55 -13.75 2.05 4.68
CA SER A 55 -13.10 1.36 3.56
C SER A 55 -12.68 -0.08 3.88
N ARG A 56 -13.08 -0.62 5.04
CA ARG A 56 -12.77 -2.00 5.48
C ARG A 56 -11.25 -2.26 5.57
N ILE A 57 -10.51 -1.30 6.11
CA ILE A 57 -9.06 -1.37 6.35
C ILE A 57 -8.76 -1.55 7.83
N LEU A 58 -7.84 -2.44 8.17
CA LEU A 58 -7.36 -2.70 9.53
C LEU A 58 -6.44 -1.56 10.01
N PRO A 59 -6.47 -1.16 11.29
CA PRO A 59 -7.27 -1.73 12.38
C PRO A 59 -8.69 -1.16 12.49
N GLY A 60 -9.18 -0.36 11.53
CA GLY A 60 -10.50 0.26 11.57
C GLY A 60 -11.68 -0.72 11.61
N ILE A 61 -11.49 -1.97 11.18
CA ILE A 61 -12.46 -3.05 11.35
C ILE A 61 -12.22 -3.81 12.66
N ASP A 62 -13.22 -3.88 13.52
CA ASP A 62 -13.25 -4.78 14.68
C ASP A 62 -13.94 -6.11 14.34
N ASP A 63 -13.33 -6.88 13.42
CA ASP A 63 -13.78 -8.23 13.07
C ASP A 63 -12.60 -9.21 13.17
N LYS A 64 -12.70 -10.12 14.14
CA LYS A 64 -11.69 -11.14 14.42
C LYS A 64 -11.54 -12.14 13.27
N HIS A 65 -12.60 -12.46 12.53
CA HIS A 65 -12.54 -13.37 11.39
C HIS A 65 -11.78 -12.74 10.23
N VAL A 66 -12.06 -11.47 9.91
CA VAL A 66 -11.32 -10.73 8.88
C VAL A 66 -9.85 -10.61 9.26
N THR A 67 -9.56 -10.21 10.50
CA THR A 67 -8.19 -10.12 11.01
C THR A 67 -7.46 -11.48 10.92
N THR A 68 -8.13 -12.57 11.29
CA THR A 68 -7.56 -13.93 11.22
C THR A 68 -7.33 -14.37 9.78
N ALA A 69 -8.25 -14.07 8.86
CA ALA A 69 -8.09 -14.37 7.44
C ALA A 69 -6.85 -13.69 6.86
N TYR A 70 -6.61 -12.40 7.16
CA TYR A 70 -5.40 -11.70 6.70
C TYR A 70 -4.12 -12.17 7.39
N LYS A 71 -4.18 -12.67 8.64
CA LYS A 71 -3.03 -13.34 9.28
C LYS A 71 -2.68 -14.66 8.59
N ILE A 72 -3.69 -15.46 8.23
CA ILE A 72 -3.50 -16.71 7.48
C ILE A 72 -2.94 -16.40 6.08
N LEU A 73 -3.52 -15.42 5.38
CA LEU A 73 -3.07 -14.99 4.06
C LEU A 73 -1.60 -14.54 4.10
N ARG A 74 -1.25 -13.64 5.03
CA ARG A 74 0.14 -13.21 5.27
C ARG A 74 1.07 -14.41 5.44
N THR A 75 0.72 -15.34 6.32
CA THR A 75 1.58 -16.50 6.64
C THR A 75 1.82 -17.37 5.40
N ARG A 76 0.78 -17.60 4.59
CA ARG A 76 0.89 -18.37 3.34
C ARG A 76 1.75 -17.66 2.30
N ILE A 77 1.53 -16.36 2.11
CA ILE A 77 2.27 -15.52 1.16
C ILE A 77 3.74 -15.48 1.57
N GLN A 78 4.06 -15.06 2.80
CA GLN A 78 5.44 -14.95 3.27
C GLN A 78 6.22 -16.26 3.16
N ARG A 79 5.58 -17.40 3.45
CA ARG A 79 6.23 -18.72 3.30
C ARG A 79 6.65 -18.98 1.84
N ARG A 80 5.79 -18.66 0.87
CA ARG A 80 6.09 -18.83 -0.56
C ARG A 80 7.13 -17.82 -1.04
N MET A 81 6.95 -16.54 -0.69
CA MET A 81 7.91 -15.48 -1.05
C MET A 81 9.33 -15.82 -0.56
N ARG A 82 9.49 -16.22 0.71
CA ARG A 82 10.80 -16.61 1.27
C ARG A 82 11.38 -17.86 0.60
N ALA A 83 10.55 -18.85 0.26
CA ALA A 83 11.02 -20.08 -0.38
C ALA A 83 11.64 -19.82 -1.76
N ASN A 84 11.16 -18.80 -2.46
CA ASN A 84 11.63 -18.40 -3.78
C ASN A 84 12.59 -17.18 -3.76
N ASN A 85 12.91 -16.65 -2.57
CA ASN A 85 13.67 -15.40 -2.41
C ASN A 85 13.06 -14.21 -3.17
N TRP A 86 11.72 -14.11 -3.13
CA TRP A 86 10.94 -13.03 -3.75
C TRP A 86 10.60 -11.93 -2.74
N ASN A 87 10.54 -10.68 -3.21
CA ASN A 87 10.21 -9.51 -2.39
C ASN A 87 9.24 -8.51 -3.06
N SER A 88 8.70 -8.85 -4.24
CA SER A 88 7.70 -8.03 -4.93
C SER A 88 6.43 -8.83 -5.27
N LEU A 89 5.28 -8.26 -4.92
CA LEU A 89 3.97 -8.87 -5.11
C LEU A 89 3.01 -7.89 -5.78
N LEU A 90 2.52 -8.24 -6.96
CA LEU A 90 1.45 -7.51 -7.64
C LEU A 90 0.10 -8.04 -7.17
N VAL A 91 -0.82 -7.15 -6.78
CA VAL A 91 -2.20 -7.51 -6.44
C VAL A 91 -3.13 -6.94 -7.50
N THR A 92 -3.79 -7.83 -8.25
CA THR A 92 -4.76 -7.45 -9.29
C THR A 92 -5.93 -8.43 -9.29
N GLY A 93 -6.85 -8.30 -10.24
CA GLY A 93 -8.05 -9.11 -10.39
C GLY A 93 -8.74 -8.85 -11.74
N PRO A 94 -9.68 -9.71 -12.15
CA PRO A 94 -10.31 -9.58 -13.46
C PRO A 94 -11.07 -8.26 -13.65
N GLY A 95 -11.79 -7.79 -12.63
CA GLY A 95 -12.78 -6.73 -12.74
C GLY A 95 -12.75 -5.67 -11.64
N PRO A 96 -13.50 -4.56 -11.82
CA PRO A 96 -13.63 -3.53 -10.80
C PRO A 96 -14.39 -4.05 -9.57
N ASN A 97 -14.19 -3.40 -8.41
CA ASN A 97 -14.93 -3.67 -7.17
C ASN A 97 -14.79 -5.07 -6.55
N GLU A 98 -13.81 -5.87 -6.98
CA GLU A 98 -13.52 -7.19 -6.39
C GLU A 98 -12.73 -7.13 -5.07
N GLY A 99 -12.26 -5.94 -4.69
CA GLY A 99 -11.54 -5.67 -3.44
C GLY A 99 -10.03 -5.91 -3.50
N LYS A 100 -9.41 -5.65 -4.66
CA LYS A 100 -7.95 -5.66 -4.87
C LYS A 100 -7.23 -4.77 -3.86
N THR A 101 -7.53 -3.46 -3.86
CA THR A 101 -6.98 -2.47 -2.92
C THR A 101 -7.19 -2.83 -1.46
N ILE A 102 -8.39 -3.26 -1.10
CA ILE A 102 -8.69 -3.69 0.28
C ILE A 102 -7.82 -4.89 0.68
N THR A 103 -7.62 -5.84 -0.24
CA THR A 103 -6.77 -7.02 -0.02
C THR A 103 -5.30 -6.62 0.10
N ALA A 104 -4.80 -5.78 -0.82
CA ALA A 104 -3.43 -5.28 -0.82
C ALA A 104 -3.10 -4.51 0.47
N ALA A 105 -3.94 -3.55 0.84
CA ALA A 105 -3.78 -2.74 2.05
C ALA A 105 -3.80 -3.58 3.33
N ASN A 106 -4.81 -4.44 3.50
CA ASN A 106 -4.90 -5.26 4.71
C ASN A 106 -3.80 -6.33 4.79
N LEU A 107 -3.34 -6.85 3.65
CA LEU A 107 -2.17 -7.72 3.61
C LEU A 107 -0.90 -6.97 4.05
N ALA A 108 -0.67 -5.77 3.53
CA ALA A 108 0.47 -4.93 3.90
C ALA A 108 0.45 -4.60 5.41
N ILE A 109 -0.70 -4.21 5.96
CA ILE A 109 -0.89 -3.98 7.40
C ILE A 109 -0.62 -5.25 8.20
N SER A 110 -1.09 -6.41 7.74
CA SER A 110 -0.87 -7.70 8.41
C SER A 110 0.62 -8.04 8.46
N ILE A 111 1.37 -7.76 7.39
CA ILE A 111 2.83 -7.94 7.31
C ILE A 111 3.54 -6.98 8.26
N ALA A 112 3.21 -5.68 8.21
CA ALA A 112 3.84 -4.66 9.05
C ALA A 112 3.60 -4.87 10.56
N LYS A 113 2.54 -5.60 10.94
CA LYS A 113 2.29 -6.03 12.32
C LYS A 113 3.19 -7.18 12.79
N ASP A 114 3.92 -7.85 11.90
CA ASP A 114 4.97 -8.79 12.28
C ASP A 114 6.23 -8.01 12.70
N VAL A 115 6.81 -8.38 13.84
CA VAL A 115 7.96 -7.65 14.41
C VAL A 115 9.23 -7.77 13.57
N ASN A 116 9.31 -8.78 12.70
CA ASN A 116 10.49 -9.11 11.90
C ASN A 116 10.33 -8.79 10.40
N GLN A 117 9.23 -8.14 10.00
CA GLN A 117 8.92 -7.94 8.59
C GLN A 117 8.37 -6.53 8.34
N SER A 118 8.68 -6.00 7.17
CA SER A 118 8.18 -4.70 6.72
C SER A 118 7.38 -4.85 5.44
N ALA A 119 6.51 -3.88 5.17
CA ALA A 119 5.79 -3.79 3.91
C ALA A 119 5.96 -2.41 3.29
N ILE A 120 6.12 -2.38 1.98
CA ILE A 120 5.91 -1.19 1.16
C ILE A 120 4.61 -1.42 0.40
N LEU A 121 3.69 -0.46 0.46
CA LEU A 121 2.43 -0.50 -0.28
C LEU A 121 2.39 0.65 -1.28
N VAL A 122 2.32 0.33 -2.56
CA VAL A 122 2.33 1.31 -3.66
C VAL A 122 0.98 1.32 -4.36
N ASP A 123 0.39 2.51 -4.53
CA ASP A 123 -0.85 2.72 -5.29
C ASP A 123 -0.53 2.86 -6.78
N LEU A 124 -0.60 1.75 -7.53
CA LEU A 124 -0.41 1.73 -8.98
C LEU A 124 -1.72 1.65 -9.77
N ASP A 125 -2.88 1.75 -9.12
CA ASP A 125 -4.13 2.10 -9.82
C ASP A 125 -4.15 3.60 -10.11
N LEU A 126 -3.30 4.01 -11.06
CA LEU A 126 -3.12 5.41 -11.42
C LEU A 126 -4.39 6.06 -11.97
N GLN A 127 -5.30 5.27 -12.55
CA GLN A 127 -6.57 5.76 -13.08
C GLN A 127 -7.61 5.99 -11.97
N ARG A 128 -7.57 5.18 -10.91
CA ARG A 128 -8.53 5.24 -9.78
C ARG A 128 -7.81 5.06 -8.44
N PRO A 129 -6.89 5.98 -8.10
CA PRO A 129 -6.13 5.87 -6.87
C PRO A 129 -7.07 5.98 -5.66
N SER A 130 -6.79 5.20 -4.62
CA SER A 130 -7.72 5.11 -3.47
C SER A 130 -7.03 4.87 -2.14
N LEU A 131 -5.73 4.55 -2.10
CA LEU A 131 -5.04 4.25 -0.85
C LEU A 131 -4.96 5.46 0.09
N ALA A 132 -4.76 6.67 -0.45
CA ALA A 132 -4.76 7.89 0.36
C ALA A 132 -6.12 8.10 1.05
N GLU A 133 -7.23 7.96 0.32
CA GLU A 133 -8.58 8.07 0.86
C GLU A 133 -8.87 6.96 1.89
N TYR A 134 -8.49 5.72 1.59
CA TYR A 134 -8.77 4.56 2.46
C TYR A 134 -8.10 4.66 3.82
N PHE A 135 -6.94 5.31 3.90
CA PHE A 135 -6.22 5.56 5.14
C PHE A 135 -6.54 6.95 5.74
N GLY A 136 -7.29 7.80 5.02
CA GLY A 136 -7.56 9.19 5.38
C GLY A 136 -6.30 10.05 5.44
N LEU A 137 -5.33 9.76 4.58
CA LEU A 137 -4.04 10.47 4.58
C LEU A 137 -4.20 11.85 3.94
N THR A 138 -3.61 12.85 4.58
CA THR A 138 -3.32 14.13 3.95
C THR A 138 -1.86 14.13 3.53
N ILE A 139 -1.60 14.05 2.23
CA ILE A 139 -0.25 13.96 1.67
C ILE A 139 0.11 15.19 0.83
N GLY A 140 1.40 15.53 0.78
CA GLY A 140 1.91 16.70 0.05
C GLY A 140 2.11 16.41 -1.43
N ALA A 141 2.93 15.38 -1.72
CA ALA A 141 3.15 14.81 -3.04
C ALA A 141 2.87 13.30 -3.00
N GLY A 142 2.44 12.72 -4.11
CA GLY A 142 2.26 11.28 -4.27
C GLY A 142 2.99 10.74 -5.50
N LEU A 143 2.68 9.50 -5.84
CA LEU A 143 3.33 8.81 -6.96
C LEU A 143 3.20 9.56 -8.28
N GLY A 144 2.06 10.20 -8.55
CA GLY A 144 1.85 10.96 -9.78
C GLY A 144 2.86 12.09 -9.95
N GLU A 145 3.13 12.87 -8.90
CA GLU A 145 4.11 13.95 -8.92
C GLU A 145 5.52 13.42 -9.18
N PHE A 146 5.90 12.30 -8.53
CA PHE A 146 7.19 11.66 -8.77
C PHE A 146 7.35 11.17 -10.22
N LEU A 147 6.34 10.50 -10.77
CA LEU A 147 6.39 9.99 -12.15
C LEU A 147 6.48 11.13 -13.19
N ARG A 148 5.95 12.32 -12.88
CA ARG A 148 6.10 13.52 -13.70
C ARG A 148 7.41 14.29 -13.44
N GLY A 149 8.22 13.86 -12.48
CA GLY A 149 9.46 14.52 -12.09
C GLY A 149 9.27 15.80 -11.28
N GLU A 150 8.12 15.94 -10.63
CA GLU A 150 7.73 17.08 -9.78
C GLU A 150 8.07 16.86 -8.29
N ALA A 151 8.46 15.63 -7.93
CA ALA A 151 8.85 15.23 -6.57
C ALA A 151 9.95 14.14 -6.64
N GLU A 152 10.74 14.01 -5.57
CA GLU A 152 11.69 12.91 -5.41
C GLU A 152 11.09 11.79 -4.54
N ILE A 153 11.77 10.64 -4.48
CA ILE A 153 11.24 9.45 -3.79
C ILE A 153 11.02 9.71 -2.29
N GLU A 154 11.89 10.51 -1.67
CA GLU A 154 11.80 10.92 -0.27
C GLU A 154 10.51 11.71 0.05
N ASP A 155 9.95 12.39 -0.96
CA ASP A 155 8.80 13.27 -0.79
C ASP A 155 7.46 12.52 -0.89
N ILE A 156 7.48 11.25 -1.30
CA ILE A 156 6.29 10.47 -1.62
C ILE A 156 6.13 9.20 -0.77
N VAL A 157 7.08 8.91 0.11
CA VAL A 157 7.04 7.72 0.99
C VAL A 157 6.59 8.11 2.40
N TYR A 158 5.42 7.63 2.78
CA TYR A 158 4.75 7.98 4.04
C TYR A 158 4.75 6.82 5.03
N ALA A 159 4.90 7.13 6.32
CA ALA A 159 4.69 6.22 7.44
C ALA A 159 3.35 6.51 8.12
N PRO A 160 2.32 5.68 7.94
CA PRO A 160 1.05 5.83 8.64
C PRO A 160 1.23 5.66 10.16
N ALA A 161 0.64 6.56 10.94
CA ALA A 161 0.75 6.54 12.40
C ALA A 161 0.27 5.20 13.00
N GLY A 162 1.08 4.60 13.88
CA GLY A 162 0.78 3.30 14.52
C GLY A 162 1.02 2.07 13.65
N LEU A 163 1.61 2.24 12.45
CA LEU A 163 2.03 1.16 11.56
C LEU A 163 3.51 1.33 11.21
N GLU A 164 4.39 1.21 12.19
CA GLU A 164 5.79 1.63 12.06
C GLU A 164 6.60 0.88 11.00
N ARG A 165 6.17 -0.32 10.60
CA ARG A 165 6.83 -1.13 9.56
C ARG A 165 6.08 -1.12 8.22
N LEU A 166 5.16 -0.17 8.04
CA LEU A 166 4.48 0.07 6.78
C LEU A 166 4.98 1.39 6.18
N ALA A 167 5.54 1.30 4.99
CA ALA A 167 5.73 2.46 4.12
C ALA A 167 4.63 2.46 3.06
N MET A 168 4.05 3.62 2.78
CA MET A 168 3.03 3.81 1.77
C MET A 168 3.50 4.82 0.73
N ILE A 169 3.24 4.50 -0.53
CA ILE A 169 3.46 5.40 -1.67
C ILE A 169 2.08 5.57 -2.33
N PRO A 170 1.26 6.53 -1.86
CA PRO A 170 -0.07 6.74 -2.40
C PRO A 170 -0.01 7.56 -3.68
N ASN A 171 -1.07 7.48 -4.47
CA ASN A 171 -1.36 8.47 -5.49
C ASN A 171 -2.58 9.31 -5.05
N GLN A 172 -2.65 10.58 -5.44
CA GLN A 172 -3.75 11.47 -5.04
C GLN A 172 -4.77 11.67 -6.14
N GLN A 173 -4.29 11.78 -7.39
CA GLN A 173 -5.11 12.21 -8.51
C GLN A 173 -5.08 11.16 -9.61
N PRO A 174 -6.23 10.90 -10.26
CA PRO A 174 -6.27 10.11 -11.47
C PRO A 174 -5.29 10.65 -12.51
N ILE A 175 -4.59 9.75 -13.20
CA ILE A 175 -3.67 10.08 -14.28
C ILE A 175 -4.15 9.40 -15.57
N GLU A 176 -4.28 10.21 -16.63
CA GLU A 176 -4.55 9.71 -17.97
C GLU A 176 -3.25 9.13 -18.59
N ASN A 177 -3.39 8.20 -19.54
CA ASN A 177 -2.25 7.52 -20.19
C ASN A 177 -1.28 6.88 -19.17
N SER A 178 -1.84 6.21 -18.16
CA SER A 178 -1.08 5.62 -17.04
C SER A 178 -0.06 4.57 -17.51
N SER A 179 -0.33 3.83 -18.58
CA SER A 179 0.55 2.77 -19.07
C SER A 179 1.91 3.32 -19.57
N ASP A 180 1.92 4.52 -20.16
CA ASP A 180 3.16 5.20 -20.57
C ASP A 180 4.00 5.62 -19.35
N LEU A 181 3.36 6.08 -18.28
CA LEU A 181 4.05 6.44 -17.04
C LEU A 181 4.58 5.22 -16.30
N ILE A 182 3.86 4.10 -16.35
CA ILE A 182 4.30 2.81 -15.82
C ILE A 182 5.55 2.31 -16.55
N ALA A 183 5.65 2.53 -17.87
CA ALA A 183 6.82 2.20 -18.66
C ALA A 183 7.96 3.23 -18.58
N SER A 184 7.82 4.28 -17.75
CA SER A 184 8.76 5.40 -17.72
C SER A 184 10.06 5.08 -16.95
N PRO A 185 11.16 5.82 -17.21
CA PRO A 185 12.39 5.72 -16.42
C PRO A 185 12.19 5.99 -14.92
N ARG A 186 11.27 6.89 -14.55
CA ARG A 186 10.93 7.17 -13.15
C ARG A 186 10.28 5.96 -12.48
N MET A 187 9.44 5.20 -13.17
CA MET A 187 8.90 3.95 -12.62
C MET A 187 10.00 2.92 -12.37
N HIS A 188 10.97 2.80 -13.28
CA HIS A 188 12.13 1.93 -13.07
C HIS A 188 12.98 2.33 -11.87
N GLU A 189 13.14 3.64 -11.63
CA GLU A 189 13.80 4.18 -10.44
C GLU A 189 13.07 3.76 -9.16
N LEU A 190 11.73 3.87 -9.13
CA LEU A 190 10.92 3.40 -8.02
C LEU A 190 11.07 1.89 -7.79
N ILE A 191 10.97 1.08 -8.85
CA ILE A 191 11.14 -0.38 -8.76
C ILE A 191 12.54 -0.71 -8.20
N ALA A 192 13.59 -0.07 -8.70
CA ALA A 192 14.95 -0.27 -8.22
C ALA A 192 15.07 0.06 -6.73
N TRP A 193 14.54 1.21 -6.30
CA TRP A 193 14.51 1.59 -4.89
C TRP A 193 13.77 0.57 -4.01
N THR A 194 12.65 0.01 -4.49
CA THR A 194 11.94 -1.05 -3.73
C THR A 194 12.73 -2.35 -3.64
N ARG A 195 13.59 -2.66 -4.63
CA ARG A 195 14.43 -3.86 -4.65
C ARG A 195 15.69 -3.73 -3.80
N GLU A 196 16.17 -2.52 -3.58
CA GLU A 196 17.32 -2.23 -2.70
C GLU A 196 17.02 -2.44 -1.22
N GLN A 197 15.76 -2.62 -0.86
CA GLN A 197 15.34 -2.90 0.51
C GLN A 197 15.81 -4.28 0.97
N ASP A 198 15.93 -4.43 2.28
CA ASP A 198 16.37 -5.71 2.85
C ASP A 198 15.40 -6.86 2.55
N ASN A 199 15.89 -8.10 2.72
CA ASN A 199 15.12 -9.31 2.49
C ASN A 199 13.96 -9.53 3.50
N THR A 200 13.76 -8.61 4.45
CA THR A 200 12.63 -8.64 5.40
C THR A 200 11.47 -7.76 4.95
N THR A 201 11.64 -7.05 3.83
CA THR A 201 10.65 -6.14 3.26
C THR A 201 9.94 -6.79 2.08
N LEU A 202 8.60 -6.79 2.12
CA LEU A 202 7.77 -7.15 0.97
C LEU A 202 7.13 -5.91 0.36
N THR A 203 7.37 -5.68 -0.93
CA THR A 203 6.70 -4.63 -1.68
C THR A 203 5.42 -5.17 -2.32
N ILE A 204 4.31 -4.50 -2.06
CA ILE A 204 2.98 -4.81 -2.58
C ILE A 204 2.56 -3.69 -3.50
N PHE A 205 2.28 -4.02 -4.76
CA PHE A 205 1.77 -3.11 -5.77
C PHE A 205 0.28 -3.35 -5.94
N ASP A 206 -0.55 -2.39 -5.54
CA ASP A 206 -1.98 -2.41 -5.82
C ASP A 206 -2.23 -1.93 -7.25
N MET A 207 -2.84 -2.77 -8.07
CA MET A 207 -2.99 -2.54 -9.51
C MET A 207 -4.47 -2.48 -9.94
N PRO A 208 -4.77 -1.79 -11.05
CA PRO A 208 -6.11 -1.75 -11.61
C PRO A 208 -6.57 -3.14 -12.08
N PRO A 209 -7.86 -3.32 -12.42
CA PRO A 209 -8.34 -4.60 -12.93
C PRO A 209 -7.76 -4.92 -14.30
N MET A 210 -7.29 -6.16 -14.46
CA MET A 210 -6.52 -6.60 -15.61
C MET A 210 -7.33 -6.64 -16.92
N LEU A 211 -8.64 -6.86 -16.88
CA LEU A 211 -9.45 -6.96 -18.11
C LEU A 211 -9.92 -5.61 -18.66
N ILE A 212 -9.63 -4.51 -17.96
CA ILE A 212 -10.06 -3.16 -18.37
C ILE A 212 -8.91 -2.15 -18.46
N SER A 213 -7.70 -2.51 -18.04
CA SER A 213 -6.50 -1.68 -18.10
C SER A 213 -5.31 -2.51 -18.59
N ASP A 214 -4.49 -1.91 -19.45
CA ASP A 214 -3.21 -2.45 -19.92
C ASP A 214 -2.05 -2.20 -18.94
N ASP A 215 -2.27 -1.37 -17.91
CA ASP A 215 -1.29 -1.04 -16.86
C ASP A 215 -0.68 -2.30 -16.21
N VAL A 216 -1.49 -3.34 -15.98
CA VAL A 216 -1.03 -4.62 -15.42
C VAL A 216 -0.05 -5.31 -16.37
N LEU A 217 -0.36 -5.34 -17.66
CA LEU A 217 0.50 -5.97 -18.67
C LEU A 217 1.81 -5.21 -18.83
N ALA A 218 1.77 -3.89 -18.73
CA ALA A 218 2.97 -3.05 -18.78
C ALA A 218 3.89 -3.23 -17.55
N PHE A 219 3.35 -3.67 -16.40
CA PHE A 219 4.10 -3.74 -15.14
C PHE A 219 4.46 -5.15 -14.67
N VAL A 220 3.70 -6.17 -15.05
CA VAL A 220 3.79 -7.51 -14.45
C VAL A 220 5.16 -8.17 -14.58
N GLU A 221 5.93 -7.87 -15.62
CA GLU A 221 7.29 -8.40 -15.82
C GLU A 221 8.31 -7.85 -14.80
N TYR A 222 7.98 -6.79 -14.07
CA TYR A 222 8.86 -6.20 -13.06
C TYR A 222 8.66 -6.75 -11.65
N VAL A 223 7.67 -7.62 -11.44
CA VAL A 223 7.40 -8.23 -10.15
C VAL A 223 7.73 -9.72 -10.13
N ASP A 224 8.00 -10.25 -8.95
CA ASP A 224 8.32 -11.67 -8.79
C ASP A 224 7.08 -12.55 -8.89
N SER A 225 5.92 -12.04 -8.47
CA SER A 225 4.70 -12.84 -8.43
C SER A 225 3.41 -12.01 -8.37
N VAL A 226 2.30 -12.66 -8.71
CA VAL A 226 0.96 -12.06 -8.78
C VAL A 226 -0.02 -12.74 -7.84
N LEU A 227 -0.75 -11.95 -7.07
CA LEU A 227 -1.91 -12.36 -6.29
C LEU A 227 -3.19 -11.91 -7.01
N VAL A 228 -3.99 -12.87 -7.47
CA VAL A 228 -5.24 -12.58 -8.17
C VAL A 228 -6.40 -12.55 -7.17
N VAL A 229 -7.09 -11.43 -7.06
CA VAL A 229 -8.28 -11.25 -6.22
C VAL A 229 -9.52 -11.43 -7.07
N VAL A 230 -10.38 -12.34 -6.65
CA VAL A 230 -11.71 -12.58 -7.25
C VAL A 230 -12.78 -12.41 -6.19
N ALA A 231 -13.99 -12.02 -6.56
CA ALA A 231 -15.09 -11.80 -5.62
C ALA A 231 -16.23 -12.80 -5.84
N GLN A 232 -16.67 -13.45 -4.75
CA GLN A 232 -17.83 -14.34 -4.78
C GLN A 232 -19.07 -13.58 -5.23
N GLY A 233 -19.79 -14.14 -6.21
CA GLY A 233 -21.02 -13.55 -6.76
C GLY A 233 -20.79 -12.35 -7.68
N LEU A 234 -19.53 -12.01 -8.02
CA LEU A 234 -19.19 -10.94 -8.95
C LEU A 234 -18.27 -11.41 -10.07
N THR A 235 -17.22 -12.16 -9.75
CA THR A 235 -16.24 -12.62 -10.75
C THR A 235 -16.73 -13.90 -11.43
N ASP A 236 -16.96 -13.83 -12.74
CA ASP A 236 -17.28 -14.99 -13.55
C ASP A 236 -16.03 -15.84 -13.85
N ARG A 237 -16.24 -17.17 -13.97
CA ARG A 237 -15.17 -18.12 -14.28
C ARG A 237 -14.40 -17.76 -15.56
N ARG A 238 -15.11 -17.32 -16.61
CA ARG A 238 -14.49 -16.91 -17.88
C ARG A 238 -13.57 -15.70 -17.72
N ALA A 239 -13.94 -14.76 -16.85
CA ALA A 239 -13.12 -13.59 -16.56
C ALA A 239 -11.81 -14.01 -15.87
N LEU A 240 -11.89 -14.92 -14.89
CA LEU A 240 -10.70 -15.50 -14.26
C LEU A 240 -9.83 -16.27 -15.25
N GLU A 241 -10.41 -17.12 -16.09
CA GLU A 241 -9.68 -17.86 -17.13
C GLU A 241 -8.95 -16.89 -18.08
N LYS A 242 -9.60 -15.79 -18.48
CA LYS A 242 -8.96 -14.77 -19.33
C LYS A 242 -7.84 -14.03 -18.61
N THR A 243 -8.00 -13.72 -17.33
CA THR A 243 -6.94 -13.12 -16.50
C THR A 243 -5.73 -14.04 -16.41
N VAL A 244 -5.92 -15.34 -16.16
CA VAL A 244 -4.83 -16.31 -16.13
C VAL A 244 -4.14 -16.43 -17.50
N GLU A 245 -4.91 -16.44 -18.60
CA GLU A 245 -4.36 -16.45 -19.96
C GLU A 245 -3.49 -15.21 -20.23
N LEU A 246 -3.95 -14.02 -19.84
CA LEU A 246 -3.20 -12.77 -20.04
C LEU A 246 -1.94 -12.68 -19.15
N LEU A 247 -1.94 -13.32 -17.98
CA LEU A 247 -0.76 -13.39 -17.12
C LEU A 247 0.33 -14.29 -17.74
N GLY A 248 -0.04 -15.23 -18.61
CA GLY A 248 0.92 -16.08 -19.32
C GLY A 248 1.81 -16.86 -18.37
N ASP A 249 3.13 -16.74 -18.56
CA ASP A 249 4.15 -17.43 -17.76
C ASP A 249 4.51 -16.71 -16.45
N ASN A 250 3.87 -15.56 -16.16
CA ASN A 250 4.11 -14.84 -14.91
C ASN A 250 3.64 -15.67 -13.71
N GLU A 251 4.42 -15.65 -12.63
CA GLU A 251 4.21 -16.50 -11.47
C GLU A 251 2.97 -16.09 -10.67
N ILE A 252 1.89 -16.86 -10.80
CA ILE A 252 0.69 -16.67 -9.97
C ILE A 252 0.93 -17.27 -8.59
N LEU A 253 1.23 -16.41 -7.62
CA LEU A 253 1.41 -16.81 -6.22
C LEU A 253 0.16 -17.48 -5.67
N GLY A 254 -1.02 -17.04 -6.08
CA GLY A 254 -2.30 -17.64 -5.72
C GLY A 254 -3.50 -16.77 -6.02
N ILE A 255 -4.67 -17.28 -5.63
CA ILE A 255 -5.97 -16.61 -5.80
C ILE A 255 -6.59 -16.35 -4.43
N VAL A 256 -7.10 -15.14 -4.22
CA VAL A 256 -7.88 -14.74 -3.03
C VAL A 256 -9.36 -14.63 -3.43
N LEU A 257 -10.21 -15.42 -2.79
CA LEU A 257 -11.66 -15.27 -2.91
C LEU A 257 -12.17 -14.27 -1.86
N ASN A 258 -12.48 -13.06 -2.30
CA ASN A 258 -13.07 -12.00 -1.50
C ASN A 258 -14.60 -12.04 -1.53
N ARG A 259 -15.25 -11.27 -0.64
CA ARG A 259 -16.71 -11.25 -0.44
C ARG A 259 -17.30 -12.62 -0.13
N SER A 260 -16.51 -13.51 0.48
CA SER A 260 -16.96 -14.87 0.71
C SER A 260 -18.09 -14.92 1.73
N SER A 261 -19.13 -15.70 1.44
CA SER A 261 -20.18 -16.05 2.39
C SER A 261 -19.70 -17.06 3.45
N HIS A 262 -18.52 -17.66 3.25
CA HIS A 262 -17.94 -18.63 4.17
C HIS A 262 -17.03 -17.92 5.19
N ILE A 263 -17.34 -18.09 6.47
CA ILE A 263 -16.52 -17.57 7.57
C ILE A 263 -15.28 -18.45 7.72
N VAL A 264 -14.09 -17.86 7.63
CA VAL A 264 -12.83 -18.53 7.95
C VAL A 264 -12.88 -18.96 9.41
N GLY A 265 -12.97 -20.27 9.66
CA GLY A 265 -13.17 -20.88 10.99
C GLY A 265 -14.36 -21.85 11.09
N HIS A 266 -15.26 -21.89 10.10
CA HIS A 266 -16.33 -22.91 10.02
C HIS A 266 -15.94 -24.12 9.17
N THR A 267 -14.79 -24.72 9.49
CA THR A 267 -14.48 -26.11 9.16
C THR A 267 -14.34 -26.83 10.50
N ASP A 268 -15.44 -27.34 11.06
CA ASP A 268 -15.59 -28.33 12.16
C ASP A 268 -14.51 -28.46 13.28
N TYR A 269 -13.75 -27.41 13.55
CA TYR A 269 -12.69 -27.40 14.56
C TYR A 269 -12.76 -26.08 15.33
N SER A 270 -13.82 -25.95 16.12
CA SER A 270 -13.78 -25.14 17.33
C SER A 270 -12.77 -25.76 18.29
N TYR A 271 -11.59 -25.17 18.41
CA TYR A 271 -10.75 -25.40 19.58
C TYR A 271 -11.25 -24.52 20.73
N TYR A 272 -11.38 -25.17 21.89
CA TYR A 272 -11.81 -24.71 23.21
C TYR A 272 -11.51 -23.24 23.57
#